data_AF-A0A072VSM0-F1
#
_entry.id   AF-A0A072VSM0-F1
#
_cell.length_a   1.000
_cell.length_b   1.000
_cell.length_c   1.000
_cell.angle_alpha   90.00
_cell.angle_beta   90.00
_cell.angle_gamma   90.00
#
_symmetry.space_group_name_H-M   'P 1'
#
loop_
_entity.id
_entity.type
_entity.pdbx_description
1 polymer ?
#
loop_
_entity_poly.entity_id
_entity_poly.type
_entity_poly.pdbx_seq_one_letter_code
_entity_poly.pdbx_strand_id
1 'polypeptide(L)'
;MTPALIGNPGSHYVCFVVNLKSQKLQFMNNLIGETLHMKNGEATMYKKMFDVWLKEVEAFVTELHKKRKIKMSFQFNTFKWETPRVPTQTDKGSCGVFCMKFLAEWDGDNTQMESFKNWSKMR
;
A
#
# COMPACT_ATOMS: atom_id res chain seq x y z
N MET A 1 -9.76 -4.07 -12.01
CA MET A 1 -8.29 -3.88 -12.02
C MET A 1 -7.93 -3.10 -10.77
N THR A 2 -7.02 -3.62 -9.95
CA THR A 2 -6.54 -2.94 -8.75
C THR A 2 -5.19 -2.32 -9.09
N PRO A 3 -5.03 -0.99 -9.05
CA PRO A 3 -3.72 -0.39 -9.27
C PRO A 3 -2.77 -0.73 -8.11
N ALA A 4 -1.58 -1.21 -8.46
CA ALA A 4 -0.48 -1.44 -7.55
C ALA A 4 0.73 -0.60 -8.00
N LEU A 5 1.40 0.04 -7.05
CA LEU A 5 2.61 0.80 -7.29
C LEU A 5 3.75 0.20 -6.46
N ILE A 6 4.85 -0.14 -7.12
CA ILE A 6 6.11 -0.49 -6.47
C ILE A 6 7.01 0.75 -6.60
N GLY A 7 7.33 1.39 -5.47
CA GLY A 7 8.20 2.56 -5.42
C GLY A 7 9.58 2.20 -4.89
N ASN A 8 10.62 2.87 -5.38
CA ASN A 8 11.98 2.81 -4.82
C ASN A 8 12.40 4.22 -4.36
N PRO A 9 12.10 4.62 -3.10
CA PRO A 9 12.33 5.96 -2.61
C PRO A 9 13.77 6.20 -2.12
N GLY A 10 14.73 5.33 -2.45
CA GLY A 10 16.13 5.53 -2.02
C GLY A 10 16.95 4.26 -1.83
N SER A 11 16.78 3.24 -2.68
CA SER A 11 17.39 1.89 -2.62
C SER A 11 16.62 0.84 -1.80
N HIS A 12 15.32 1.02 -1.59
CA HIS A 12 14.44 0.03 -0.96
C HIS A 12 13.08 0.01 -1.63
N TYR A 13 12.61 -1.13 -2.09
CA TYR A 13 11.28 -1.23 -2.68
C TYR A 13 10.19 -1.27 -1.60
N VAL A 14 9.18 -0.43 -1.76
CA VAL A 14 7.91 -0.47 -1.00
C VAL A 14 6.75 -0.69 -1.96
N CYS A 15 5.67 -1.29 -1.48
CA CYS A 15 4.49 -1.58 -2.30
C CYS A 15 3.24 -0.90 -1.76
N PHE A 16 2.49 -0.28 -2.68
CA PHE A 16 1.18 0.30 -2.42
C PHE A 16 0.14 -0.42 -3.27
N VAL A 17 -1.00 -0.75 -2.67
CA VAL A 17 -2.15 -1.29 -3.39
C VAL A 17 -3.38 -0.50 -3.02
N VAL A 18 -4.10 0.01 -4.03
CA VAL A 18 -5.35 0.76 -3.83
C VAL A 18 -6.53 -0.07 -4.29
N ASN A 19 -7.30 -0.60 -3.35
CA ASN A 19 -8.53 -1.33 -3.61
C ASN A 19 -9.72 -0.38 -3.60
N LEU A 20 -10.20 -0.03 -4.79
CA LEU A 20 -11.38 0.84 -4.95
C LEU A 20 -12.68 0.17 -4.48
N LYS A 21 -12.77 -1.17 -4.53
CA LYS A 21 -13.97 -1.92 -4.14
C LYS A 21 -14.14 -1.96 -2.62
N SER A 22 -13.09 -2.31 -1.89
CA SER A 22 -13.11 -2.32 -0.42
C SER A 22 -12.71 -1.00 0.22
N GLN A 23 -12.35 0.00 -0.60
CA GLN A 23 -11.89 1.32 -0.17
C GLN A 23 -10.73 1.21 0.82
N LYS A 24 -9.72 0.44 0.43
CA LYS A 24 -8.52 0.22 1.23
C LYS A 24 -7.30 0.68 0.45
N LEU A 25 -6.41 1.36 1.15
CA LEU A 25 -5.02 1.41 0.76
C LEU A 25 -4.22 0.49 1.67
N GLN A 26 -3.42 -0.36 1.05
CA GLN A 26 -2.44 -1.17 1.75
C GLN A 26 -1.03 -0.70 1.41
N PHE A 27 -0.22 -0.46 2.44
CA PHE A 27 1.18 -0.07 2.33
C PHE A 27 2.07 -1.15 2.93
N MET A 28 2.77 -1.89 2.08
CA MET A 28 3.74 -2.89 2.49
C MET A 28 5.13 -2.27 2.56
N ASN A 29 5.70 -2.26 3.75
CA ASN A 29 7.12 -2.03 3.99
C ASN A 29 7.65 -3.09 4.95
N ASN A 30 8.65 -3.82 4.50
CA ASN A 30 9.22 -4.97 5.16
C ASN A 30 10.61 -4.69 5.76
N LEU A 31 11.12 -3.44 5.74
CA LEU A 31 12.44 -3.12 6.31
C LEU A 31 12.40 -3.03 7.86
N ILE A 32 13.46 -3.49 8.54
CA ILE A 32 13.67 -3.30 9.99
C ILE A 32 14.14 -1.86 10.26
N GLY A 33 13.60 -1.22 11.30
CA GLY A 33 14.09 0.05 11.84
C GLY A 33 13.39 1.32 11.35
N GLU A 34 13.77 2.47 11.92
CA GLU A 34 13.20 3.80 11.65
C GLU A 34 13.61 4.41 10.29
N THR A 35 14.29 3.65 9.44
CA THR A 35 14.94 4.15 8.21
C THR A 35 13.98 4.59 7.10
N LEU A 36 12.67 4.34 7.23
CA LEU A 36 11.65 4.76 6.27
C LEU A 36 10.56 5.61 6.93
N HIS A 37 10.93 6.75 7.52
CA HIS A 37 9.99 7.75 8.06
C HIS A 37 8.85 7.17 8.92
N MET A 38 9.18 6.12 9.69
CA MET A 38 8.24 5.46 10.58
C MET A 38 8.26 6.19 11.93
N LYS A 39 7.10 6.56 12.48
CA LYS A 39 6.97 7.03 13.87
C LYS A 39 6.01 6.10 14.59
N ASN A 40 6.45 5.49 15.70
CA ASN A 40 5.67 4.49 16.45
C ASN A 40 5.16 3.32 15.58
N GLY A 41 5.90 2.92 14.53
CA GLY A 41 5.48 1.87 13.61
C GLY A 41 4.50 2.31 12.50
N GLU A 42 4.14 3.59 12.43
CA GLU A 42 3.35 4.15 11.31
C GLU A 42 4.22 4.89 10.29
N ALA A 43 3.98 4.65 9.01
CA ALA A 43 4.69 5.25 7.88
C ALA A 43 4.29 6.71 7.63
N THR A 44 4.67 7.61 8.55
CA THR A 44 4.14 8.98 8.61
C THR A 44 4.34 9.81 7.34
N MET A 45 5.47 9.67 6.64
CA MET A 45 5.69 10.39 5.37
C MET A 45 4.82 9.82 4.24
N TYR A 46 4.79 8.50 4.08
CA TYR A 46 4.01 7.85 3.02
C TYR A 46 2.50 8.01 3.23
N LYS A 47 2.06 8.00 4.49
CA LYS A 47 0.68 8.32 4.86
C LYS A 47 0.32 9.76 4.44
N LYS A 48 1.17 10.74 4.73
CA LYS A 48 0.97 12.13 4.27
C LYS A 48 0.96 12.26 2.75
N MET A 49 1.90 11.63 2.05
CA MET A 49 1.94 11.64 0.58
C MET A 49 0.67 11.02 0.00
N PHE A 50 0.18 9.94 0.61
CA PHE A 50 -1.08 9.33 0.23
C PHE A 50 -2.28 10.24 0.51
N ASP A 51 -2.34 10.89 1.67
CA ASP A 51 -3.42 11.82 1.99
C ASP A 51 -3.49 12.97 0.98
N VAL A 52 -2.33 13.46 0.50
CA VAL A 52 -2.26 14.44 -0.59
C VAL A 52 -2.76 13.86 -1.90
N TRP A 53 -2.24 12.70 -2.31
CA TRP A 53 -2.67 12.03 -3.55
C TRP A 53 -4.17 11.71 -3.55
N LEU A 54 -4.72 11.24 -2.43
CA LEU A 54 -6.13 10.90 -2.29
C LEU A 54 -7.01 12.13 -2.48
N LYS A 55 -6.61 13.29 -1.93
CA LYS A 55 -7.31 14.57 -2.12
C LYS A 55 -7.26 15.04 -3.58
N GLU A 56 -6.12 14.87 -4.25
CA GLU A 56 -5.98 15.22 -5.67
C GLU A 56 -6.87 14.34 -6.56
N VAL A 57 -6.89 13.03 -6.30
CA VAL A 57 -7.76 12.08 -7.00
C VAL A 57 -9.23 12.38 -6.70
N GLU A 58 -9.59 12.67 -5.45
CA GLU A 58 -10.94 13.05 -5.06
C GLU A 58 -11.42 14.30 -5.83
N ALA A 59 -10.60 15.35 -5.87
CA ALA A 59 -10.91 16.57 -6.60
C ALA A 59 -11.10 16.31 -8.10
N PHE A 60 -10.18 15.56 -8.71
CA PHE A 60 -10.26 15.22 -10.13
C PHE A 60 -11.50 14.41 -10.47
N VAL A 61 -11.78 13.34 -9.72
CA VAL A 61 -12.93 12.44 -9.95
C VAL A 61 -14.24 13.17 -9.71
N THR A 62 -14.31 14.04 -8.69
CA THR A 62 -15.47 14.87 -8.41
C THR A 62 -15.81 15.77 -9.58
N GLU A 63 -14.83 16.49 -10.12
CA GLU A 63 -15.03 17.38 -11.27
C GLU A 63 -15.40 16.60 -12.55
N LEU A 64 -14.81 15.42 -12.76
CA LEU A 64 -15.16 14.55 -13.88
C LEU A 64 -16.63 14.10 -13.82
N HIS A 65 -17.10 13.69 -12.64
CA HIS A 65 -18.49 13.25 -12.44
C HIS A 65 -19.48 14.40 -12.63
N LYS A 66 -19.17 15.59 -12.09
CA LYS A 66 -19.97 16.81 -12.32
C LYS A 66 -20.09 17.12 -13.82
N LYS A 67 -18.98 17.13 -14.54
CA LYS A 67 -18.96 17.39 -16.00
C LYS A 67 -19.75 16.36 -16.79
N ARG A 68 -19.62 15.07 -16.43
CA ARG A 68 -20.31 13.98 -17.11
C ARG A 68 -21.75 13.74 -16.64
N LYS A 69 -22.22 14.46 -15.60
CA LYS A 69 -23.53 14.26 -14.96
C LYS A 69 -23.74 12.82 -14.48
N ILE A 70 -22.67 12.17 -14.01
CA ILE A 70 -22.71 10.80 -13.48
C ILE A 70 -22.79 10.89 -11.95
N LYS A 71 -23.66 10.08 -11.34
CA LYS A 71 -23.74 9.98 -9.88
C LYS A 71 -22.49 9.28 -9.35
N MET A 72 -21.79 9.94 -8.42
CA MET A 72 -20.66 9.34 -7.71
C MET A 72 -21.18 8.25 -6.75
N SER A 73 -20.68 7.02 -6.88
CA SER A 73 -21.17 5.86 -6.12
C SER A 73 -20.36 5.54 -4.86
N PHE A 74 -19.36 6.35 -4.53
CA PHE A 74 -18.45 6.11 -3.42
C PHE A 74 -17.98 7.43 -2.80
N GLN A 75 -17.50 7.36 -1.55
CA GLN A 75 -16.93 8.51 -0.82
C GLN A 75 -15.44 8.26 -0.59
N PHE A 76 -14.59 9.28 -0.75
CA PHE A 76 -13.14 9.12 -0.58
C PHE A 76 -12.71 9.11 0.89
N ASN A 77 -13.48 9.75 1.77
CA ASN A 77 -13.23 9.78 3.22
C ASN A 77 -13.37 8.41 3.92
N THR A 78 -13.94 7.40 3.24
CA THR A 78 -14.07 6.04 3.77
C THR A 78 -12.86 5.16 3.47
N PHE A 79 -11.87 5.67 2.74
CA PHE A 79 -10.64 4.92 2.47
C PHE A 79 -9.85 4.66 3.74
N LYS A 80 -9.52 3.39 3.99
CA LYS A 80 -8.74 2.97 5.16
C LYS A 80 -7.28 2.75 4.80
N TRP A 81 -6.37 3.22 5.65
CA TRP A 81 -4.96 2.88 5.61
C TRP A 81 -4.71 1.57 6.36
N GLU A 82 -4.09 0.60 5.70
CA GLU A 82 -3.69 -0.67 6.30
C GLU A 82 -2.21 -0.99 6.01
N THR A 83 -1.52 -1.53 7.01
CA THR A 83 -0.18 -2.09 6.84
C THR A 83 -0.30 -3.61 6.96
N PRO A 84 -0.14 -4.38 5.86
CA PRO A 84 -0.22 -5.83 5.90
C PRO A 84 0.91 -6.40 6.76
N ARG A 85 0.64 -7.55 7.40
CA ARG A 85 1.64 -8.23 8.22
C ARG A 85 2.57 -9.04 7.31
N VAL A 86 3.79 -8.55 7.14
CA VAL A 86 4.85 -9.24 6.39
C VAL A 86 6.07 -9.47 7.28
N PRO A 87 6.88 -10.52 7.03
CA PRO A 87 8.11 -10.75 7.77
C PRO A 87 9.08 -9.59 7.56
N THR A 88 9.93 -9.37 8.55
CA THR A 88 10.94 -8.34 8.42
C THR A 88 12.13 -8.82 7.58
N GLN A 89 12.47 -8.03 6.57
CA GLN A 89 13.66 -8.15 5.77
C GLN A 89 14.88 -7.73 6.60
N THR A 90 15.94 -8.54 6.51
CA THR A 90 17.22 -8.30 7.18
C THR A 90 18.37 -8.11 6.21
N ASP A 91 18.21 -8.49 4.95
CA ASP A 91 19.17 -8.24 3.88
C ASP A 91 18.83 -6.95 3.11
N LYS A 92 19.70 -6.48 2.21
CA LYS A 92 19.48 -5.24 1.44
C LYS A 92 18.82 -5.45 0.07
N GLY A 93 18.80 -6.67 -0.45
CA GLY A 93 18.46 -6.96 -1.85
C GLY A 93 17.05 -7.50 -2.10
N SER A 94 16.38 -8.00 -1.06
CA SER A 94 15.14 -8.76 -1.22
C SER A 94 13.87 -7.92 -1.24
N CYS A 95 13.93 -6.60 -1.02
CA CYS A 95 12.75 -5.72 -0.93
C CYS A 95 11.81 -5.84 -2.13
N GLY A 96 12.35 -5.96 -3.34
CA GLY A 96 11.57 -6.20 -4.56
C GLY A 96 10.86 -7.56 -4.53
N VAL A 97 11.53 -8.62 -4.08
CA VAL A 97 10.96 -9.97 -3.95
C VAL A 97 9.78 -9.98 -2.97
N PHE A 98 9.90 -9.23 -1.86
CA PHE A 98 8.79 -9.09 -0.92
C PHE A 98 7.58 -8.38 -1.55
N CYS A 99 7.80 -7.29 -2.28
CA CYS A 99 6.73 -6.61 -3.02
C CYS A 99 6.06 -7.55 -4.03
N MET A 100 6.83 -8.33 -4.78
CA MET A 100 6.30 -9.26 -5.78
C MET A 100 5.49 -10.39 -5.14
N LYS A 101 5.98 -10.98 -4.04
CA LYS A 101 5.22 -11.98 -3.27
C LYS A 101 3.95 -11.38 -2.67
N PHE A 102 4.03 -10.16 -2.15
CA PHE A 102 2.87 -9.42 -1.66
C PHE A 102 1.77 -9.33 -2.71
N LEU A 103 2.13 -8.89 -3.92
CA LEU A 103 1.18 -8.75 -5.02
C LEU A 103 0.67 -10.10 -5.56
N ALA A 104 1.50 -11.14 -5.57
CA ALA A 104 1.12 -12.46 -6.08
C ALA A 104 0.02 -13.14 -5.25
N GLU A 105 0.00 -12.91 -3.94
CA GLU A 105 -1.00 -13.46 -3.01
C GLU A 105 -2.09 -12.46 -2.63
N TRP A 106 -2.04 -11.25 -3.18
CA TRP A 106 -3.01 -10.23 -2.87
C TRP A 106 -4.39 -10.61 -3.42
N ASP A 107 -5.37 -10.80 -2.53
CA ASP A 107 -6.73 -11.21 -2.90
C ASP A 107 -7.80 -10.11 -2.72
N GLY A 108 -7.41 -8.93 -2.24
CA GLY A 108 -8.32 -7.81 -2.00
C GLY A 108 -8.45 -7.39 -0.55
N ASP A 109 -8.48 -8.34 0.37
CA ASP A 109 -8.82 -8.11 1.77
C ASP A 109 -8.00 -8.94 2.76
N ASN A 110 -7.31 -9.99 2.29
CA ASN A 110 -6.47 -10.81 3.12
C ASN A 110 -5.15 -10.09 3.46
N THR A 111 -4.88 -10.00 4.76
CA THR A 111 -3.66 -9.41 5.31
C THR A 111 -2.67 -10.46 5.80
N GLN A 112 -3.04 -11.75 5.70
CA GLN A 112 -2.20 -12.88 6.02
C GLN A 112 -1.68 -13.53 4.75
N MET A 113 -0.35 -13.66 4.68
CA MET A 113 0.35 -14.14 3.50
C MET A 113 0.90 -15.54 3.74
N GLU A 114 0.50 -16.49 2.91
CA GLU A 114 0.90 -17.89 3.01
C GLU A 114 2.38 -18.08 2.71
N SER A 115 2.94 -17.43 1.68
CA SER A 115 4.37 -17.58 1.32
C SER A 115 5.32 -17.10 2.41
N PHE A 116 4.80 -16.37 3.39
CA PHE A 116 5.58 -15.79 4.46
C PHE A 116 5.46 -16.53 5.80
N LYS A 117 4.54 -17.50 5.93
CA LYS A 117 4.33 -18.25 7.20
C LYS A 117 5.58 -18.96 7.73
N ASN A 118 6.49 -19.38 6.84
CA ASN A 118 7.74 -20.06 7.22
C ASN A 118 9.00 -19.27 6.82
N TRP A 119 8.90 -17.97 6.53
CA TRP A 119 10.02 -17.17 6.05
C TRP A 119 11.23 -17.18 7.00
N SER A 120 10.99 -17.14 8.31
CA SER A 120 12.05 -17.22 9.32
C SER A 120 12.84 -18.54 9.31
N LYS A 121 12.28 -19.61 8.73
CA LYS A 121 12.89 -20.95 8.63
C LYS A 121 13.57 -21.21 7.29
N MET A 122 13.37 -20.33 6.30
CA MET A 122 14.01 -20.42 4.98
C MET A 122 15.36 -19.66 4.93
N ARG A 123 15.81 -19.11 6.06
CA ARG A 123 17.14 -18.50 6.23
C ARG A 123 18.16 -19.52 6.70
#